data_AF-A0A4R9G522-F1
#
_entry.id   AF-A0A4R9G522-F1
#
_cell.length_a   1.000
_cell.length_b   1.000
_cell.length_c   1.000
_cell.angle_alpha   90.00
_cell.angle_beta   90.00
_cell.angle_gamma   90.00
#
_symmetry.space_group_name_H-M   'P 1'
#
loop_
_entity.id
_entity.type
_entity.pdbx_description
1 polymer ?
#
loop_
_entity_poly.entity_id
_entity_poly.type
_entity_poly.pdbx_seq_one_letter_code
_entity_poly.pdbx_strand_id
1 'polypeptide(L)'
;MGEVQSKHPGKSDLLEPSDLKTLKEKKTSREISLLLYRVLFRSEEARSGAIKIVKETFLRTYSNHPEQFPILDRTKFVRDMISYFKASTVLPAEKLETFFVAIHAAFQNEIRYFLGKTTQFTFDIMFQVIESILQEMNHPEEQRTVDVKDREIILKHFRAYNDLSKVFNKMGTSKAVMDKKDEIITDISITHREITVVAIENMFRNILAQILLSRKYNCGTLIDKWSTEYGFGPDQAQSMRRYISDSATLTDFRTQYANALRAIKPENEMDLMFLRTLSNYYSSWVTQVSEQIPA
;
A
#
# COMPACT_ATOMS: atom_id res chain seq x y z
N MET A 1 -4.19 -19.66 32.40
CA MET A 1 -3.80 -18.29 32.01
C MET A 1 -2.60 -18.42 31.10
N GLY A 2 -2.82 -18.50 29.80
CA GLY A 2 -1.76 -18.63 28.81
C GLY A 2 -1.47 -17.24 28.24
N GLU A 3 -0.24 -16.77 28.43
CA GLU A 3 0.26 -15.55 27.80
C GLU A 3 0.21 -15.72 26.27
N VAL A 4 -0.54 -14.83 25.61
CA VAL A 4 -0.52 -14.72 24.15
C VAL A 4 0.83 -14.13 23.77
N GLN A 5 1.78 -15.00 23.44
CA GLN A 5 3.05 -14.60 22.85
C GLN A 5 2.78 -13.90 21.52
N SER A 6 3.13 -12.62 21.47
CA SER A 6 3.26 -11.85 20.23
C SER A 6 4.17 -12.60 19.25
N LYS A 7 3.65 -12.93 18.06
CA LYS A 7 4.36 -13.64 16.98
C LYS A 7 5.35 -12.76 16.19
N HIS A 8 5.79 -11.62 16.73
CA HIS A 8 6.85 -10.82 16.12
C HIS A 8 8.16 -11.02 16.88
N PRO A 9 9.07 -11.91 16.42
CA PRO A 9 10.44 -11.92 16.94
C PRO A 9 11.05 -10.54 16.66
N GLY A 10 11.64 -9.93 17.70
CA GLY A 10 12.16 -8.57 17.68
C GLY A 10 13.17 -8.34 16.55
N LYS A 11 12.69 -7.85 15.42
CA LYS A 11 13.54 -7.18 14.42
C LYS A 11 13.59 -5.72 14.82
N SER A 12 14.80 -5.18 14.91
CA SER A 12 15.01 -3.74 15.09
C SER A 12 14.27 -2.98 13.99
N ASP A 13 13.38 -2.08 14.38
CA ASP A 13 12.69 -1.15 13.48
C ASP A 13 13.67 -0.14 12.86
N LEU A 14 14.92 -0.07 13.32
CA LEU A 14 15.95 0.80 12.78
C LEU A 14 16.59 0.17 11.54
N LEU A 15 17.02 1.04 10.61
CA LEU A 15 17.80 0.62 9.45
C LEU A 15 19.25 0.36 9.87
N GLU A 16 19.80 -0.75 9.36
CA GLU A 16 21.15 -1.23 9.63
C GLU A 16 21.97 -1.32 8.33
N PRO A 17 23.31 -1.42 8.39
CA PRO A 17 24.14 -1.56 7.19
C PRO A 17 23.76 -2.77 6.30
N SER A 18 23.29 -3.87 6.90
CA SER A 18 22.79 -5.06 6.21
C SER A 18 21.54 -4.78 5.34
N ASP A 19 20.69 -3.85 5.78
CA ASP A 19 19.50 -3.42 5.04
C ASP A 19 19.88 -2.70 3.75
N LEU A 20 20.95 -1.90 3.77
CA LEU A 20 21.45 -1.22 2.58
C LEU A 20 21.94 -2.21 1.52
N LYS A 21 22.51 -3.34 1.94
CA LYS A 21 22.91 -4.40 1.02
C LYS A 21 21.68 -4.99 0.32
N THR A 22 20.68 -5.36 1.11
CA THR A 22 19.39 -5.87 0.60
C THR A 22 18.71 -4.87 -0.34
N LEU A 23 18.74 -3.58 0.01
CA LEU A 23 18.18 -2.53 -0.82
C LEU A 23 18.90 -2.43 -2.18
N LYS A 24 20.23 -2.46 -2.19
CA LYS A 24 21.04 -2.41 -3.43
C LYS A 24 20.85 -3.64 -4.32
N GLU A 25 20.54 -4.80 -3.75
CA GLU A 25 20.21 -6.01 -4.49
C GLU A 25 18.82 -5.93 -5.15
N LYS A 26 17.87 -5.21 -4.53
CA LYS A 26 16.48 -5.12 -4.99
C LYS A 26 16.15 -3.88 -5.82
N LYS A 27 16.92 -2.80 -5.70
CA LYS A 27 16.65 -1.50 -6.33
C LYS A 27 17.90 -0.88 -6.92
N THR A 28 17.73 -0.32 -8.11
CA THR A 28 18.76 0.50 -8.76
C THR A 28 18.93 1.84 -8.04
N SER A 29 20.11 2.44 -8.19
CA SER A 29 20.39 3.79 -7.69
C SER A 29 19.36 4.83 -8.19
N ARG A 30 18.88 4.68 -9.42
CA ARG A 30 17.86 5.56 -10.01
C ARG A 30 16.50 5.41 -9.34
N GLU A 31 16.06 4.20 -9.01
CA GLU A 31 14.80 3.98 -8.30
C GLU A 31 14.84 4.54 -6.88
N ILE A 32 15.97 4.38 -6.18
CA ILE A 32 16.17 4.97 -4.84
C ILE A 32 16.14 6.51 -4.93
N SER A 33 16.79 7.07 -5.95
CA SER A 33 16.76 8.51 -6.21
C SER A 33 15.36 9.03 -6.54
N LEU A 34 14.57 8.25 -7.31
CA LEU A 34 13.19 8.58 -7.62
C LEU A 34 12.30 8.58 -6.38
N LEU A 35 12.50 7.61 -5.49
CA LEU A 35 11.80 7.56 -4.21
C LEU A 35 12.09 8.80 -3.37
N LEU A 36 13.35 9.19 -3.22
CA LEU A 36 13.73 10.40 -2.49
C LEU A 36 13.16 11.67 -3.16
N TYR A 37 13.20 11.75 -4.49
CA TYR A 37 12.58 12.84 -5.23
C TYR A 37 11.08 12.95 -4.90
N ARG A 38 10.35 11.83 -4.89
CA ARG A 38 8.92 11.83 -4.57
C ARG A 38 8.68 12.25 -3.12
N VAL A 39 9.50 11.79 -2.17
CA VAL A 39 9.42 12.25 -0.76
C VAL A 39 9.60 13.76 -0.66
N LEU A 40 10.60 14.32 -1.34
CA LEU A 40 10.82 15.77 -1.40
C LEU A 40 9.63 16.51 -2.02
N PHE A 41 9.16 16.04 -3.18
CA PHE A 41 8.10 16.72 -3.94
C PHE A 41 6.74 16.68 -3.24
N ARG A 42 6.52 15.76 -2.30
CA ARG A 42 5.31 15.72 -1.46
C ARG A 42 5.23 16.89 -0.48
N SER A 43 6.36 17.49 -0.11
CA SER A 43 6.41 18.62 0.83
C SER A 43 5.71 19.87 0.27
N GLU A 44 5.26 20.77 1.15
CA GLU A 44 4.63 22.01 0.71
C GLU A 44 5.66 22.98 0.13
N GLU A 45 6.86 22.99 0.69
CA GLU A 45 7.99 23.81 0.31
C GLU A 45 8.45 23.50 -1.12
N ALA A 46 8.50 22.23 -1.52
CA ALA A 46 8.81 21.87 -2.89
C ALA A 46 7.68 22.28 -3.86
N ARG A 47 6.41 22.07 -3.49
CA ARG A 47 5.25 22.38 -4.36
C ARG A 47 4.98 23.87 -4.53
N SER A 48 5.22 24.66 -3.49
CA SER A 48 5.13 26.13 -3.53
C SER A 48 6.33 26.78 -4.24
N GLY A 49 7.35 25.99 -4.59
CA GLY A 49 8.57 26.49 -5.20
C GLY A 49 9.54 27.15 -4.23
N ALA A 50 9.29 27.04 -2.91
CA ALA A 50 10.20 27.52 -1.89
C ALA A 50 11.54 26.77 -1.93
N ILE A 51 11.51 25.50 -2.31
CA ILE A 51 12.67 24.69 -2.71
C ILE A 51 12.48 24.28 -4.16
N LYS A 52 13.37 24.74 -5.05
CA LYS A 52 13.30 24.40 -6.48
C LYS A 52 13.99 23.07 -6.73
N ILE A 53 13.24 22.11 -7.27
CA ILE A 53 13.73 20.76 -7.58
C ILE A 53 13.51 20.48 -9.07
N VAL A 54 14.59 20.31 -9.81
CA VAL A 54 14.53 19.89 -11.22
C VAL A 54 14.66 18.37 -11.28
N LYS A 55 13.56 17.65 -11.54
CA LYS A 55 13.48 16.17 -11.48
C LYS A 55 14.66 15.48 -12.16
N GLU A 56 14.90 15.70 -13.45
CA GLU A 56 15.95 14.96 -14.17
C GLU A 56 17.36 15.29 -13.68
N THR A 57 17.64 16.56 -13.34
CA THR A 57 18.95 16.95 -12.77
C THR A 57 19.15 16.28 -11.42
N PHE A 58 18.13 16.27 -10.57
CA PHE A 58 18.14 15.60 -9.28
C PHE A 58 18.38 14.09 -9.45
N LEU A 59 17.57 13.42 -10.27
CA LEU A 59 17.72 11.98 -10.50
C LEU A 59 19.10 11.62 -11.02
N ARG A 60 19.64 12.39 -11.98
CA ARG A 60 20.98 12.14 -12.55
C ARG A 60 22.07 12.29 -11.49
N THR A 61 22.06 13.38 -10.72
CA THR A 61 23.08 13.61 -9.68
C THR A 61 23.07 12.51 -8.63
N TYR A 62 21.88 12.13 -8.16
CA TYR A 62 21.73 11.19 -7.04
C TYR A 62 21.96 9.74 -7.48
N SER A 63 21.61 9.42 -8.73
CA SER A 63 21.90 8.10 -9.30
C SER A 63 23.40 7.86 -9.45
N ASN A 64 24.15 8.90 -9.85
CA ASN A 64 25.59 8.82 -10.11
C ASN A 64 26.45 8.94 -8.85
N HIS A 65 25.96 9.65 -7.83
CA HIS A 65 26.68 9.93 -6.59
C HIS A 65 25.86 9.54 -5.34
N PRO A 66 25.48 8.26 -5.18
CA PRO A 66 24.65 7.82 -4.06
C PRO A 66 25.30 8.05 -2.68
N GLU A 67 26.63 8.15 -2.61
CA GLU A 67 27.41 8.44 -1.41
C GLU A 67 27.18 9.85 -0.82
N GLN A 68 26.67 10.78 -1.64
CA GLN A 68 26.33 12.14 -1.23
C GLN A 68 25.01 12.22 -0.46
N PHE A 69 24.19 11.15 -0.50
CA PHE A 69 22.86 11.13 0.13
C PHE A 69 22.70 9.86 0.97
N PRO A 70 23.49 9.72 2.05
CA PRO A 70 23.50 8.49 2.84
C PRO A 70 22.14 8.25 3.51
N ILE A 71 21.65 7.01 3.39
CA ILE A 71 20.36 6.61 3.98
C ILE A 71 20.45 6.54 5.51
N LEU A 72 21.58 6.07 6.06
CA LEU A 72 21.74 5.85 7.51
C LEU A 72 22.25 7.08 8.27
N ASP A 73 23.12 7.88 7.66
CA ASP A 73 23.75 9.03 8.30
C ASP A 73 22.91 10.30 8.08
N ARG A 74 22.02 10.59 9.05
CA ARG A 74 21.17 11.78 9.04
C ARG A 74 21.98 13.07 8.92
N THR A 75 23.07 13.19 9.69
CA THR A 75 23.84 14.45 9.78
C THR A 75 24.51 14.75 8.44
N LYS A 76 25.14 13.75 7.83
CA LYS A 76 25.72 13.89 6.50
C LYS A 76 24.65 14.16 5.45
N PHE A 77 23.54 13.42 5.47
CA PHE A 77 22.41 13.64 4.55
C PHE A 77 21.92 15.09 4.59
N VAL A 78 21.62 15.61 5.79
CA VAL A 78 21.07 16.97 5.95
C VAL A 78 22.07 18.01 5.46
N ARG A 79 23.34 17.91 5.85
CA ARG A 79 24.38 18.85 5.40
C ARG A 79 24.52 18.86 3.88
N ASP A 80 24.55 17.68 3.27
CA ASP A 80 24.78 17.54 1.83
C ASP A 80 23.56 18.04 1.03
N MET A 81 22.33 17.81 1.54
CA MET A 81 21.09 18.36 0.98
C MET A 81 21.02 19.89 1.10
N ILE A 82 21.38 20.46 2.24
CA ILE A 82 21.49 21.92 2.41
C ILE A 82 22.49 22.48 1.41
N SER A 83 23.67 21.88 1.28
CA SER A 83 24.70 22.32 0.34
C SER A 83 24.22 22.30 -1.11
N TYR A 84 23.44 21.28 -1.48
CA TYR A 84 22.85 21.13 -2.81
C TYR A 84 21.76 22.18 -3.08
N PHE A 85 20.87 22.43 -2.12
CA PHE A 85 19.70 23.30 -2.32
C PHE A 85 19.90 24.76 -1.90
N LYS A 86 21.01 25.14 -1.25
CA LYS A 86 21.25 26.51 -0.75
C LYS A 86 21.13 27.61 -1.82
N ALA A 87 21.47 27.31 -3.07
CA ALA A 87 21.37 28.25 -4.19
C ALA A 87 20.00 28.24 -4.87
N SER A 88 19.14 27.29 -4.52
CA SER A 88 17.87 26.97 -5.19
C SER A 88 16.70 27.00 -4.21
N THR A 89 16.83 27.75 -3.11
CA THR A 89 15.82 27.87 -2.05
C THR A 89 15.66 29.32 -1.61
N VAL A 90 14.44 29.66 -1.20
CA VAL A 90 14.12 30.94 -0.53
C VAL A 90 13.88 30.75 0.97
N LEU A 91 14.03 29.52 1.48
CA LEU A 91 13.91 29.24 2.90
C LEU A 91 15.15 29.75 3.68
N PRO A 92 14.95 30.31 4.89
CA PRO A 92 16.05 30.61 5.81
C PRO A 92 16.84 29.36 6.19
N ALA A 93 18.12 29.53 6.52
CA ALA A 93 19.02 28.43 6.88
C ALA A 93 18.48 27.54 8.00
N GLU A 94 17.90 28.14 9.05
CA GLU A 94 17.31 27.43 10.19
C GLU A 94 16.13 26.52 9.79
N LYS A 95 15.35 26.94 8.77
CA LYS A 95 14.24 26.14 8.25
C LYS A 95 14.72 25.01 7.34
N LEU A 96 15.84 25.19 6.64
CA LEU A 96 16.41 24.16 5.76
C LEU A 96 16.84 22.93 6.54
N GLU A 97 17.47 23.09 7.70
CA GLU A 97 17.89 21.96 8.53
C GLU A 97 16.67 21.15 8.99
N THR A 98 15.69 21.82 9.58
CA THR A 98 14.44 21.18 10.04
C THR A 98 13.72 20.47 8.89
N PHE A 99 13.66 21.10 7.72
CA PHE A 99 13.07 20.54 6.51
C PHE A 99 13.78 19.24 6.10
N PHE A 100 15.10 19.25 5.93
CA PHE A 100 15.82 18.06 5.47
C PHE A 100 15.89 16.95 6.53
N VAL A 101 15.80 17.28 7.82
CA VAL A 101 15.61 16.28 8.88
C VAL A 101 14.27 15.55 8.69
N ALA A 102 13.18 16.27 8.41
CA ALA A 102 11.88 15.68 8.17
C ALA A 102 11.86 14.82 6.88
N ILE A 103 12.49 15.31 5.81
CA ILE A 103 12.66 14.54 4.56
C ILE A 103 13.44 13.26 4.79
N HIS A 104 14.54 13.31 5.57
CA HIS A 104 15.33 12.12 5.90
C HIS A 104 14.50 11.09 6.66
N ALA A 105 13.74 11.52 7.67
CA ALA A 105 12.87 10.64 8.44
C ALA A 105 11.79 9.98 7.56
N ALA A 106 11.14 10.77 6.70
CA ALA A 106 10.15 10.26 5.74
C ALA A 106 10.79 9.27 4.75
N PHE A 107 11.98 9.58 4.22
CA PHE A 107 12.70 8.68 3.32
C PHE A 107 13.11 7.38 4.00
N GLN A 108 13.57 7.42 5.25
CA GLN A 108 13.85 6.21 6.02
C GLN A 108 12.59 5.37 6.27
N ASN A 109 11.43 6.01 6.49
CA ASN A 109 10.16 5.28 6.61
C ASN A 109 9.82 4.54 5.30
N GLU A 110 10.03 5.17 4.15
CA GLU A 110 9.85 4.50 2.84
C GLU A 110 10.76 3.27 2.70
N ILE A 111 12.03 3.38 3.08
CA ILE A 111 12.99 2.27 3.00
C ILE A 111 12.62 1.15 3.98
N ARG A 112 12.22 1.48 5.21
CA ARG A 112 11.75 0.49 6.20
C ARG A 112 10.51 -0.24 5.72
N TYR A 113 9.57 0.49 5.14
CA TYR A 113 8.39 -0.09 4.52
C TYR A 113 8.76 -1.02 3.37
N PHE A 114 9.63 -0.58 2.46
CA PHE A 114 10.09 -1.40 1.33
C PHE A 114 10.76 -2.71 1.77
N LEU A 115 11.56 -2.67 2.83
CA LEU A 115 12.26 -3.83 3.37
C LEU A 115 11.40 -4.73 4.26
N GLY A 116 10.13 -4.37 4.49
CA GLY A 116 9.22 -5.12 5.37
C GLY A 116 9.60 -5.04 6.84
N LYS A 117 10.29 -3.96 7.24
CA LYS A 117 10.60 -3.65 8.65
C LYS A 117 9.46 -2.93 9.36
N THR A 118 8.49 -2.41 8.62
CA THR A 118 7.22 -1.91 9.17
C THR A 118 6.06 -2.71 8.60
N THR A 119 4.91 -2.67 9.27
CA THR A 119 3.67 -3.26 8.77
C THR A 119 3.41 -2.82 7.34
N GLN A 120 3.30 -3.79 6.43
CA GLN A 120 3.02 -3.55 5.02
C GLN A 120 1.52 -3.66 4.78
N PHE A 121 0.99 -2.78 3.94
CA PHE A 121 -0.36 -2.94 3.41
C PHE A 121 -0.38 -4.12 2.43
N THR A 122 -1.21 -5.11 2.75
CA THR A 122 -1.48 -6.27 1.90
C THR A 122 -2.95 -6.24 1.45
N PHE A 123 -3.26 -6.78 0.27
CA PHE A 123 -4.61 -6.65 -0.30
C PHE A 123 -5.68 -7.39 0.53
N ASP A 124 -5.30 -8.52 1.13
CA ASP A 124 -6.11 -9.33 2.05
C ASP A 124 -6.52 -8.57 3.33
N ILE A 125 -5.67 -7.64 3.82
CA ILE A 125 -6.00 -6.81 4.98
C ILE A 125 -7.29 -6.02 4.77
N MET A 126 -7.63 -5.70 3.52
CA MET A 126 -8.89 -5.00 3.25
C MET A 126 -10.13 -5.82 3.59
N PHE A 127 -10.10 -7.14 3.36
CA PHE A 127 -11.25 -8.00 3.68
C PHE A 127 -11.36 -8.25 5.17
N GLN A 128 -10.23 -8.43 5.85
CA GLN A 128 -10.17 -8.52 7.31
C GLN A 128 -10.73 -7.26 7.95
N VAL A 129 -10.41 -6.09 7.40
CA VAL A 129 -10.87 -4.79 7.93
C VAL A 129 -12.34 -4.54 7.64
N ILE A 130 -12.84 -4.90 6.47
CA ILE A 130 -14.27 -4.86 6.18
C ILE A 130 -15.01 -5.70 7.21
N GLU A 131 -14.50 -6.90 7.50
CA GLU A 131 -15.08 -7.79 8.49
C GLU A 131 -15.02 -7.20 9.91
N SER A 132 -13.85 -6.74 10.36
CA SER A 132 -13.70 -6.09 11.67
C SER A 132 -14.60 -4.87 11.82
N ILE A 133 -14.69 -3.98 10.82
CA ILE A 133 -15.58 -2.82 10.89
C ILE A 133 -17.04 -3.27 11.01
N LEU A 134 -17.47 -4.24 10.22
CA LEU A 134 -18.86 -4.71 10.23
C LEU A 134 -19.22 -5.46 11.53
N GLN A 135 -18.27 -6.21 12.11
CA GLN A 135 -18.47 -6.93 13.37
C GLN A 135 -18.37 -5.98 14.59
N GLU A 136 -17.36 -5.10 14.62
CA GLU A 136 -17.11 -4.17 15.75
C GLU A 136 -18.12 -3.01 15.84
N MET A 137 -18.86 -2.70 14.77
CA MET A 137 -19.95 -1.72 14.84
C MET A 137 -21.06 -2.14 15.81
N ASN A 138 -21.12 -3.41 16.20
CA ASN A 138 -22.09 -3.95 17.16
C ASN A 138 -21.52 -4.16 18.58
N HIS A 139 -20.23 -3.87 18.82
CA HIS A 139 -19.56 -4.12 20.10
C HIS A 139 -19.11 -2.82 20.82
N PRO A 140 -19.25 -2.75 22.16
CA PRO A 140 -18.60 -1.73 22.99
C PRO A 140 -17.08 -1.69 22.75
N GLU A 141 -16.46 -0.51 22.89
CA GLU A 141 -15.02 -0.32 22.58
C GLU A 141 -14.10 -1.28 23.34
N GLU A 142 -14.48 -1.67 24.55
CA GLU A 142 -13.74 -2.58 25.43
C GLU A 142 -13.72 -4.04 24.95
N GLN A 143 -14.55 -4.41 23.97
CA GLN A 143 -14.65 -5.77 23.41
C GLN A 143 -14.04 -5.90 22.02
N ARG A 144 -13.44 -4.83 21.48
CA ARG A 144 -12.84 -4.84 20.15
C ARG A 144 -11.49 -5.55 20.17
N THR A 145 -11.25 -6.39 19.16
CA THR A 145 -10.04 -7.23 19.05
C THR A 145 -8.88 -6.51 18.36
N VAL A 146 -9.14 -5.40 17.67
CA VAL A 146 -8.13 -4.59 16.97
C VAL A 146 -7.79 -3.34 17.78
N ASP A 147 -6.50 -3.07 17.99
CA ASP A 147 -6.03 -1.84 18.65
C ASP A 147 -6.49 -0.59 17.88
N VAL A 148 -6.85 0.46 18.60
CA VAL A 148 -7.34 1.74 18.06
C VAL A 148 -6.31 2.34 17.09
N LYS A 149 -5.02 2.22 17.42
CA LYS A 149 -3.93 2.73 16.57
C LYS A 149 -3.82 1.98 15.24
N ASP A 150 -3.90 0.66 15.27
CA ASP A 150 -3.86 -0.16 14.05
C ASP A 150 -5.07 0.12 13.16
N ARG A 151 -6.26 0.27 13.77
CA ARG A 151 -7.48 0.65 13.07
C ARG A 151 -7.35 2.01 12.37
N GLU A 152 -6.78 3.02 13.02
CA GLU A 152 -6.55 4.32 12.38
C GLU A 152 -5.60 4.23 11.18
N ILE A 153 -4.49 3.50 11.32
CA ILE A 153 -3.52 3.29 10.23
C ILE A 153 -4.20 2.61 9.04
N ILE A 154 -4.95 1.55 9.31
CA ILE A 154 -5.71 0.81 8.31
C ILE A 154 -6.73 1.71 7.61
N LEU A 155 -7.48 2.53 8.35
CA LEU A 155 -8.50 3.41 7.77
C LEU A 155 -7.88 4.46 6.84
N LYS A 156 -6.69 4.96 7.16
CA LYS A 156 -5.92 5.85 6.26
C LYS A 156 -5.59 5.13 4.95
N HIS A 157 -5.07 3.91 5.02
CA HIS A 157 -4.79 3.09 3.83
C HIS A 157 -6.06 2.83 2.99
N PHE A 158 -7.19 2.56 3.65
CA PHE A 158 -8.47 2.35 2.95
C PHE A 158 -8.99 3.61 2.26
N ARG A 159 -8.82 4.80 2.88
CA ARG A 159 -9.17 6.08 2.25
C ARG A 159 -8.33 6.33 1.00
N ALA A 160 -7.01 6.18 1.10
CA ALA A 160 -6.12 6.33 -0.06
C ALA A 160 -6.44 5.33 -1.17
N TYR A 161 -6.70 4.07 -0.81
CA TYR A 161 -7.10 3.03 -1.77
C TYR A 161 -8.42 3.40 -2.49
N ASN A 162 -9.41 3.90 -1.76
CA ASN A 162 -10.68 4.33 -2.36
C ASN A 162 -10.51 5.54 -3.28
N ASP A 163 -9.71 6.53 -2.89
CA ASP A 163 -9.45 7.70 -3.73
C ASP A 163 -8.71 7.31 -5.00
N LEU A 164 -7.74 6.40 -4.89
CA LEU A 164 -7.05 5.83 -6.04
C LEU A 164 -8.02 5.05 -6.94
N SER A 165 -8.92 4.24 -6.37
CA SER A 165 -9.95 3.51 -7.13
C SER A 165 -10.89 4.46 -7.90
N LYS A 166 -11.24 5.62 -7.32
CA LYS A 166 -12.03 6.65 -8.03
C LYS A 166 -11.30 7.20 -9.24
N VAL A 167 -9.97 7.35 -9.18
CA VAL A 167 -9.17 7.79 -10.33
C VAL A 167 -9.26 6.78 -11.47
N PHE A 168 -9.10 5.48 -11.17
CA PHE A 168 -9.24 4.42 -12.16
C PHE A 168 -10.62 4.43 -12.84
N ASN A 169 -11.70 4.57 -12.05
CA ASN A 169 -13.06 4.62 -12.58
C ASN A 169 -13.30 5.83 -13.50
N LYS A 170 -12.64 6.97 -13.25
CA LYS A 170 -12.75 8.18 -14.09
C LYS A 170 -11.99 8.07 -15.40
N MET A 171 -10.87 7.34 -15.45
CA MET A 171 -10.02 7.25 -16.64
C MET A 171 -10.53 6.29 -17.72
N GLY A 172 -11.45 5.38 -17.36
CA GLY A 172 -12.18 4.52 -18.30
C GLY A 172 -11.38 3.39 -18.96
N THR A 173 -10.05 3.52 -19.12
CA THR A 173 -9.21 2.45 -19.71
C THR A 173 -7.92 2.23 -18.93
N SER A 174 -7.52 0.96 -18.78
CA SER A 174 -6.26 0.59 -18.12
C SER A 174 -5.01 1.14 -18.82
N LYS A 175 -5.08 1.38 -20.13
CA LYS A 175 -3.96 1.98 -20.88
C LYS A 175 -3.73 3.43 -20.44
N ALA A 176 -4.79 4.24 -20.41
CA ALA A 176 -4.70 5.63 -19.95
C ALA A 176 -4.20 5.73 -18.50
N VAL A 177 -4.60 4.79 -17.64
CA VAL A 177 -4.12 4.72 -16.25
C VAL A 177 -2.64 4.39 -16.17
N MET A 178 -2.15 3.47 -17.01
CA MET A 178 -0.72 3.14 -17.07
C MET A 178 0.11 4.31 -17.61
N ASP A 179 -0.35 4.99 -18.65
CA ASP A 179 0.34 6.14 -19.25
C ASP A 179 0.47 7.30 -18.25
N LYS A 180 -0.49 7.46 -17.33
CA LYS A 180 -0.52 8.48 -16.27
C LYS A 180 -0.09 7.98 -14.88
N LYS A 181 0.50 6.78 -14.79
CA LYS A 181 0.86 6.13 -13.51
C LYS A 181 1.61 7.06 -12.56
N ASP A 182 2.67 7.72 -13.05
CA ASP A 182 3.52 8.61 -12.24
C ASP A 182 2.75 9.83 -11.69
N GLU A 183 1.88 10.41 -12.51
CA GLU A 183 1.01 11.55 -12.15
C GLU A 183 0.03 11.14 -11.05
N ILE A 184 -0.68 10.03 -11.25
CA ILE A 184 -1.68 9.50 -10.32
C ILE A 184 -1.05 9.17 -8.96
N ILE A 185 0.08 8.46 -8.96
CA ILE A 185 0.77 8.08 -7.72
C ILE A 185 1.25 9.33 -6.99
N THR A 186 1.78 10.32 -7.73
CA THR A 186 2.21 11.60 -7.14
C THR A 186 1.05 12.33 -6.47
N ASP A 187 -0.09 12.48 -7.15
CA ASP A 187 -1.26 13.21 -6.63
C ASP A 187 -1.85 12.55 -5.38
N ILE A 188 -2.03 11.22 -5.41
CA ILE A 188 -2.51 10.46 -4.26
C ILE A 188 -1.52 10.56 -3.10
N SER A 189 -0.22 10.51 -3.41
CA SER A 189 0.82 10.62 -2.38
C SER A 189 0.85 12.01 -1.73
N ILE A 190 0.57 13.08 -2.47
CA ILE A 190 0.47 14.43 -1.90
C ILE A 190 -0.72 14.55 -0.96
N THR A 191 -1.82 13.89 -1.30
CA THR A 191 -3.07 13.92 -0.51
C THR A 191 -2.94 13.11 0.77
N HIS A 192 -2.30 11.94 0.70
CA HIS A 192 -2.16 10.98 1.81
C HIS A 192 -0.69 10.88 2.24
N ARG A 193 -0.12 11.97 2.79
CA ARG A 193 1.31 12.11 3.12
C ARG A 193 1.80 11.13 4.19
N GLU A 194 0.90 10.65 5.03
CA GLU A 194 1.14 9.69 6.10
C GLU A 194 1.32 8.26 5.59
N ILE A 195 0.97 7.99 4.33
CA ILE A 195 1.14 6.69 3.69
C ILE A 195 2.41 6.74 2.83
N THR A 196 3.22 5.70 2.88
CA THR A 196 4.43 5.60 2.07
C THR A 196 4.09 5.59 0.57
N VAL A 197 4.92 6.22 -0.25
CA VAL A 197 4.81 6.18 -1.71
C VAL A 197 4.78 4.72 -2.17
N VAL A 198 5.65 3.88 -1.60
CA VAL A 198 5.72 2.44 -1.92
C VAL A 198 4.39 1.73 -1.66
N ALA A 199 3.67 2.06 -0.57
CA ALA A 199 2.35 1.51 -0.32
C ALA A 199 1.34 1.94 -1.39
N ILE A 200 1.37 3.21 -1.80
CA ILE A 200 0.49 3.73 -2.86
C ILE A 200 0.77 3.06 -4.20
N GLU A 201 2.03 2.81 -4.55
CA GLU A 201 2.42 2.02 -5.73
C GLU A 201 1.85 0.60 -5.68
N ASN A 202 1.91 -0.04 -4.51
CA ASN A 202 1.32 -1.37 -4.32
C ASN A 202 -0.21 -1.34 -4.47
N MET A 203 -0.88 -0.34 -3.89
CA MET A 203 -2.32 -0.15 -4.07
C MET A 203 -2.69 0.05 -5.54
N PHE A 204 -1.91 0.87 -6.27
CA PHE A 204 -2.10 1.09 -7.71
C PHE A 204 -2.04 -0.23 -8.49
N ARG A 205 -1.00 -1.02 -8.26
CA ARG A 205 -0.83 -2.32 -8.94
C ARG A 205 -1.95 -3.29 -8.57
N ASN A 206 -2.37 -3.34 -7.31
CA ASN A 206 -3.47 -4.19 -6.88
C ASN A 206 -4.79 -3.80 -7.56
N ILE A 207 -5.13 -2.50 -7.65
CA ILE A 207 -6.34 -2.03 -8.34
C ILE A 207 -6.27 -2.38 -9.84
N LEU A 208 -5.13 -2.13 -10.47
CA LEU A 208 -4.96 -2.48 -11.87
C LEU A 208 -5.08 -4.00 -12.11
N ALA A 209 -4.47 -4.82 -11.25
CA ALA A 209 -4.55 -6.28 -11.30
C ALA A 209 -6.01 -6.76 -11.21
N GLN A 210 -6.82 -6.19 -10.31
CA GLN A 210 -8.25 -6.52 -10.21
C GLN A 210 -8.99 -6.19 -11.50
N ILE A 211 -8.75 -5.03 -12.10
CA ILE A 211 -9.37 -4.63 -13.36
C ILE A 211 -8.97 -5.57 -14.49
N LEU A 212 -7.69 -5.94 -14.57
CA LEU A 212 -7.18 -6.87 -15.59
C LEU A 212 -7.78 -8.27 -15.42
N LEU A 213 -7.83 -8.79 -14.19
CA LEU A 213 -8.50 -10.05 -13.87
C LEU A 213 -9.98 -10.01 -14.25
N SER A 214 -10.66 -8.91 -13.93
CA SER A 214 -12.10 -8.75 -14.18
C SER A 214 -12.48 -8.69 -15.66
N ARG A 215 -11.51 -8.54 -16.57
CA ARG A 215 -11.76 -8.65 -18.03
C ARG A 215 -11.92 -10.09 -18.49
N LYS A 216 -11.35 -11.04 -17.75
CA LYS A 216 -11.33 -12.46 -18.11
C LYS A 216 -12.21 -13.31 -17.20
N TYR A 217 -12.38 -12.89 -15.96
CA TYR A 217 -13.03 -13.67 -14.92
C TYR A 217 -14.09 -12.84 -14.21
N ASN A 218 -15.11 -13.52 -13.72
CA ASN A 218 -16.17 -12.98 -12.86
C ASN A 218 -16.15 -13.70 -11.49
N CYS A 219 -17.03 -13.30 -10.58
CA CYS A 219 -17.13 -13.92 -9.25
C CYS A 219 -17.52 -15.41 -9.32
N GLY A 220 -18.33 -15.84 -10.30
CA GLY A 220 -18.63 -17.26 -10.49
C GLY A 220 -17.38 -18.09 -10.79
N THR A 221 -16.53 -17.60 -11.69
CA THR A 221 -15.25 -18.25 -12.01
C THR A 221 -14.31 -18.32 -10.80
N LEU A 222 -14.33 -17.28 -9.96
CA LEU A 222 -13.57 -17.26 -8.71
C LEU A 222 -14.06 -18.35 -7.76
N ILE A 223 -15.37 -18.50 -7.57
CA ILE A 223 -15.97 -19.54 -6.71
C ILE A 223 -15.61 -20.94 -7.23
N ASP A 224 -15.73 -21.18 -8.53
CA ASP A 224 -15.42 -22.48 -9.13
C ASP A 224 -13.96 -22.88 -8.92
N LYS A 225 -13.03 -21.95 -9.22
CA LYS A 225 -11.61 -22.22 -9.05
C LYS A 225 -11.19 -22.32 -7.59
N TRP A 226 -11.77 -21.51 -6.71
CA TRP A 226 -11.59 -21.65 -5.26
C TRP A 226 -12.04 -23.03 -4.78
N SER A 227 -13.24 -23.47 -5.15
CA SER A 227 -13.76 -24.78 -4.73
C SER A 227 -12.86 -25.92 -5.22
N THR A 228 -12.37 -25.82 -6.46
CA THR A 228 -11.45 -26.81 -7.05
C THR A 228 -10.10 -26.84 -6.32
N GLU A 229 -9.48 -25.68 -6.08
CA GLU A 229 -8.17 -25.56 -5.44
C GLU A 229 -8.18 -26.16 -4.02
N TYR A 230 -9.23 -25.88 -3.26
CA TYR A 230 -9.35 -26.32 -1.86
C TYR A 230 -10.01 -27.71 -1.72
N GLY A 231 -10.37 -28.37 -2.83
CA GLY A 231 -11.01 -29.68 -2.82
C GLY A 231 -12.42 -29.68 -2.21
N PHE A 232 -13.14 -28.55 -2.29
CA PHE A 232 -14.51 -28.46 -1.82
C PHE A 232 -15.49 -29.06 -2.84
N GLY A 233 -16.56 -29.68 -2.34
CA GLY A 233 -17.62 -30.24 -3.17
C GLY A 233 -18.54 -29.17 -3.79
N PRO A 234 -19.47 -29.60 -4.66
CA PRO A 234 -20.41 -28.69 -5.33
C PRO A 234 -21.33 -27.95 -4.34
N ASP A 235 -21.63 -28.56 -3.19
CA ASP A 235 -22.50 -27.97 -2.17
C ASP A 235 -21.89 -26.71 -1.52
N GLN A 236 -20.58 -26.71 -1.27
CA GLN A 236 -19.88 -25.55 -0.70
C GLN A 236 -19.82 -24.39 -1.69
N ALA A 237 -19.53 -24.67 -2.97
CA ALA A 237 -19.58 -23.67 -4.03
C ALA A 237 -21.00 -23.11 -4.17
N GLN A 238 -22.03 -23.97 -4.13
CA GLN A 238 -23.43 -23.56 -4.17
C GLN A 238 -23.82 -22.69 -2.98
N SER A 239 -23.25 -22.93 -1.78
CA SER A 239 -23.48 -22.05 -0.63
C SER A 239 -22.98 -20.63 -0.90
N MET A 240 -21.76 -20.48 -1.41
CA MET A 240 -21.18 -19.16 -1.71
C MET A 240 -21.99 -18.40 -2.78
N ARG A 241 -22.54 -19.11 -3.76
CA ARG A 241 -23.43 -18.53 -4.80
C ARG A 241 -24.72 -17.91 -4.25
N ARG A 242 -25.15 -18.29 -3.05
CA ARG A 242 -26.31 -17.66 -2.39
C ARG A 242 -26.02 -16.22 -1.95
N TYR A 243 -24.75 -15.92 -1.68
CA TYR A 243 -24.32 -14.63 -1.14
C TYR A 243 -23.58 -13.77 -2.17
N ILE A 244 -22.92 -14.40 -3.16
CA ILE A 244 -22.13 -13.72 -4.19
C ILE A 244 -22.71 -14.06 -5.56
N SER A 245 -23.09 -13.03 -6.31
CA SER A 245 -23.62 -13.20 -7.67
C SER A 245 -22.55 -13.69 -8.65
N ASP A 246 -22.83 -14.77 -9.38
CA ASP A 246 -21.92 -15.32 -10.40
C ASP A 246 -21.58 -14.32 -11.51
N SER A 247 -22.57 -13.51 -11.90
CA SER A 247 -22.42 -12.47 -12.95
C SER A 247 -21.68 -11.23 -12.48
N ALA A 248 -21.47 -11.06 -11.16
CA ALA A 248 -20.74 -9.90 -10.65
C ALA A 248 -19.30 -9.89 -11.14
N THR A 249 -18.79 -8.69 -11.44
CA THR A 249 -17.41 -8.52 -11.87
C THR A 249 -16.46 -8.73 -10.68
N LEU A 250 -15.21 -9.11 -10.93
CA LEU A 250 -14.24 -9.23 -9.84
C LEU A 250 -13.99 -7.89 -9.15
N THR A 251 -14.10 -6.77 -9.87
CA THR A 251 -14.04 -5.43 -9.26
C THR A 251 -15.16 -5.17 -8.26
N ASP A 252 -16.30 -5.85 -8.38
CA ASP A 252 -17.42 -5.76 -7.44
C ASP A 252 -17.30 -6.71 -6.25
N PHE A 253 -16.32 -7.63 -6.27
CA PHE A 253 -16.18 -8.67 -5.24
C PHE A 253 -16.10 -8.09 -3.82
N ARG A 254 -15.43 -6.94 -3.64
CA ARG A 254 -15.36 -6.25 -2.34
C ARG A 254 -16.74 -5.88 -1.79
N THR A 255 -17.61 -5.39 -2.66
CA THR A 255 -18.99 -5.02 -2.30
C THR A 255 -19.82 -6.27 -2.03
N GLN A 256 -19.68 -7.30 -2.88
CA GLN A 256 -20.33 -8.61 -2.68
C GLN A 256 -19.93 -9.24 -1.34
N TYR A 257 -18.64 -9.22 -1.00
CA TYR A 257 -18.10 -9.72 0.27
C TYR A 257 -18.69 -8.99 1.48
N ALA A 258 -18.72 -7.65 1.45
CA ALA A 258 -19.31 -6.86 2.52
C ALA A 258 -20.81 -7.14 2.71
N ASN A 259 -21.54 -7.35 1.61
CA ASN A 259 -22.97 -7.72 1.66
C ASN A 259 -23.16 -9.15 2.16
N ALA A 260 -22.32 -10.09 1.74
CA ALA A 260 -22.33 -11.47 2.21
C ALA A 260 -22.10 -11.55 3.73
N LEU A 261 -21.12 -10.80 4.26
CA LEU A 261 -20.88 -10.71 5.71
C LEU A 261 -22.10 -10.23 6.51
N ARG A 262 -22.90 -9.32 5.95
CA ARG A 262 -24.14 -8.84 6.59
C ARG A 262 -25.29 -9.85 6.47
N ALA A 263 -25.28 -10.67 5.43
CA ALA A 263 -26.35 -11.63 5.14
C ALA A 263 -26.16 -12.97 5.85
N ILE A 264 -24.92 -13.39 6.06
CA ILE A 264 -24.59 -14.62 6.80
C ILE A 264 -24.94 -14.41 8.27
N LYS A 265 -25.81 -15.27 8.78
CA LYS A 265 -26.19 -15.24 10.19
C LYS A 265 -25.09 -15.83 11.08
N PRO A 266 -24.94 -15.38 12.34
CA PRO A 266 -23.90 -15.87 13.25
C PRO A 266 -23.88 -17.39 13.43
N GLU A 267 -25.04 -18.04 13.37
CA GLU A 267 -25.17 -19.50 13.46
C GLU A 267 -24.58 -20.27 12.25
N ASN A 268 -24.29 -19.60 11.14
CA ASN A 268 -23.74 -20.19 9.92
C ASN A 268 -22.20 -20.05 9.86
N GLU A 269 -21.50 -20.51 10.89
CA GLU A 269 -20.04 -20.38 11.02
C GLU A 269 -19.26 -20.96 9.83
N MET A 270 -19.75 -22.05 9.24
CA MET A 270 -19.12 -22.69 8.08
C MET A 270 -19.18 -21.80 6.83
N ASP A 271 -20.30 -21.12 6.58
CA ASP A 271 -20.42 -20.19 5.45
C ASP A 271 -19.49 -18.98 5.64
N LEU A 272 -19.35 -18.50 6.87
CA LEU A 272 -18.42 -17.42 7.21
C LEU A 272 -16.96 -17.86 6.96
N MET A 273 -16.60 -19.08 7.37
CA MET A 273 -15.28 -19.65 7.10
C MET A 273 -15.03 -19.76 5.59
N PHE A 274 -15.99 -20.27 4.82
CA PHE A 274 -15.86 -20.35 3.36
C PHE A 274 -15.68 -18.98 2.72
N LEU A 275 -16.46 -17.99 3.13
CA LEU A 275 -16.35 -16.62 2.65
C LEU A 275 -14.94 -16.04 2.91
N ARG A 276 -14.37 -16.26 4.11
CA ARG A 276 -13.00 -15.84 4.44
C ARG A 276 -11.94 -16.55 3.60
N THR A 277 -12.08 -17.85 3.34
CA THR A 277 -11.13 -18.56 2.47
C THR A 277 -11.24 -18.12 1.01
N LEU A 278 -12.45 -17.78 0.54
CA LEU A 278 -12.69 -17.26 -0.79
C LEU A 278 -12.04 -15.88 -0.99
N SER A 279 -12.12 -14.98 0.01
CA SER A 279 -11.45 -13.68 -0.05
C SER A 279 -9.92 -13.79 0.01
N ASN A 280 -9.38 -14.73 0.78
CA ASN A 280 -7.94 -15.06 0.78
C ASN A 280 -7.49 -15.57 -0.60
N TYR A 281 -8.28 -16.46 -1.21
CA TYR A 281 -7.99 -16.97 -2.55
C TYR A 281 -8.06 -15.88 -3.62
N TYR A 282 -9.05 -15.00 -3.57
CA TYR A 282 -9.09 -13.84 -4.46
C TYR A 282 -7.89 -12.92 -4.26
N SER A 283 -7.48 -12.69 -3.01
CA SER A 283 -6.33 -11.86 -2.69
C SER A 283 -5.03 -12.42 -3.25
N SER A 284 -4.88 -13.74 -3.27
CA SER A 284 -3.70 -14.39 -3.87
C SER A 284 -3.65 -14.18 -5.39
N TRP A 285 -4.78 -14.28 -6.10
CA TRP A 285 -4.85 -13.98 -7.53
C TRP A 285 -4.47 -12.54 -7.84
N VAL A 286 -5.02 -11.59 -7.09
CA VAL A 286 -4.71 -10.17 -7.26
C VAL A 286 -3.22 -9.93 -7.03
N THR A 287 -2.64 -10.52 -5.99
CA THR A 287 -1.22 -10.38 -5.67
C THR A 287 -0.33 -10.95 -6.79
N GLN A 288 -0.61 -12.16 -7.28
CA GLN A 288 0.15 -12.79 -8.36
C GLN A 288 0.15 -11.97 -9.65
N VAL A 289 -1.00 -11.36 -10.01
CA VAL A 289 -1.08 -10.49 -11.19
C VAL A 289 -0.41 -9.14 -10.93
N SER A 290 -0.55 -8.60 -9.72
CA SER A 290 0.06 -7.33 -9.29
C SER A 290 1.58 -7.35 -9.39
N GLU A 291 2.22 -8.46 -9.01
CA GLU A 291 3.66 -8.67 -9.11
C GLU A 291 4.19 -8.69 -10.56
N GLN A 292 3.33 -8.98 -11.53
CA GLN A 292 3.68 -8.97 -12.96
C GLN A 292 3.57 -7.57 -13.59
N ILE A 293 2.98 -6.59 -12.87
CA ILE A 293 2.83 -5.22 -13.36
C ILE A 293 4.14 -4.46 -13.12
N PRO A 294 4.76 -3.87 -14.17
CA PRO A 294 6.01 -3.13 -14.02
C PRO A 294 5.97 -2.07 -12.92
N ALA A 295 7.04 -2.06 -12.12
CA ALA A 295 7.29 -1.10 -11.06
C ALA A 295 7.44 0.33 -11.58
#